data_AF-A0A5C9D298-F1
#
_entry.id   AF-A0A5C9D298-F1
#
_cell.length_a   1.000
_cell.length_b   1.000
_cell.length_c   1.000
_cell.angle_alpha   90.00
_cell.angle_beta   90.00
_cell.angle_gamma   90.00
#
_symmetry.space_group_name_H-M   'P 1'
#
loop_
_entity.id
_entity.type
_entity.pdbx_description
1 polymer ?
#
loop_
_entity_poly.entity_id
_entity_poly.type
_entity_poly.pdbx_seq_one_letter_code
_entity_poly.pdbx_strand_id
1 'polypeptide(L)'
;MVFGVAALGSYVGVGDYLGAFFAGLVAAPLFSASKPLSSKLEFLGSIFFVPFLLTFIGVAVDFSRISHPSTVLLMILGSVLLGIGSKFAAAAISGRILRYAPADKGLLFSISSSFGIFSLAFASVAGSSGLFDQPLVSGALILVVLSSLISGLVARSSGTLILYKKGQRNQAPAKAGGRILIALSKPGTAPHLMELGMGIRGEDPSDPLFPCAILQDSEDQGEARQFVETMLAAAIIQSSTSQVRVIPISRTAINAAEGLLESAREQRADTIILGWNKPPKLANAFFGSVIDQVLSNYPSMILVTRVVHPFSATHIHLITPPLCDQHPGFSRAAAVVAALAKQLRAKIHLIQIKNQGPSQEGSLRNAGLFPLAQSIELDSWKDLGRGLEKISAAPRLFVLLTARPSEPSWHPAIEKLPHRLGEEYPEANFIILYMAEGGFLEDFENRSLPGYDSGRDRAVKVFSPPSALGLPNTPEGILSYSVFRGNVRVNMQHGAIADGIVELVSSAFPFDRKTASRLSVKLTEAVQRQPIEMQPGVVLLHDRVQEIDSPVLCIGSHRRGFRVSLLERPVKILVILLIPENENPETHLSFLSDVAILFREKNLTQRMLSADTAEDLK
;
A
#
# COMPACT_ATOMS: atom_id res chain seq x y z
N MET A 1 -16.41 5.95 40.14
CA MET A 1 -15.15 6.33 40.83
C MET A 1 -14.93 7.84 40.81
N VAL A 2 -14.73 8.48 39.66
CA VAL A 2 -14.44 9.93 39.54
C VAL A 2 -15.46 10.80 40.31
N PHE A 3 -16.76 10.58 40.11
CA PHE A 3 -17.82 11.31 40.81
C PHE A 3 -17.83 11.08 42.34
N GLY A 4 -17.46 9.88 42.80
CA GLY A 4 -17.40 9.57 44.22
C GLY A 4 -16.24 10.29 44.91
N VAL A 5 -15.08 10.36 44.26
CA VAL A 5 -13.92 11.10 44.78
C VAL A 5 -14.13 12.62 44.70
N ALA A 6 -14.83 13.11 43.66
CA ALA A 6 -15.23 14.50 43.56
C ALA A 6 -16.11 14.93 44.74
N ALA A 7 -17.13 14.14 45.08
CA ALA A 7 -18.02 14.39 46.22
C ALA A 7 -17.31 14.28 47.59
N LEU A 8 -16.30 13.40 47.70
CA LEU A 8 -15.47 13.30 48.90
C LEU A 8 -14.51 14.48 49.05
N GLY A 9 -14.11 15.12 47.95
CA GLY A 9 -13.25 16.31 47.97
C GLY A 9 -13.82 17.42 48.86
N SER A 10 -15.12 17.69 48.71
CA SER A 10 -15.84 18.71 49.46
C SER A 10 -15.74 18.51 50.97
N TYR A 11 -15.71 17.26 51.45
CA TYR A 11 -15.58 16.91 52.86
C TYR A 11 -14.15 17.08 53.41
N VAL A 12 -13.13 17.05 52.54
CA VAL A 12 -11.72 17.19 52.90
C VAL A 12 -11.26 18.65 52.75
N GLY A 13 -12.15 19.57 52.36
CA GLY A 13 -11.82 20.97 52.08
C GLY A 13 -11.09 21.17 50.76
N VAL A 14 -11.14 20.19 49.85
CA VAL A 14 -10.58 20.24 48.51
C VAL A 14 -11.74 20.44 47.53
N GLY A 15 -11.65 21.40 46.60
CA GLY A 15 -12.73 21.63 45.64
C GLY A 15 -13.09 20.37 44.83
N ASP A 16 -14.38 20.17 44.53
CA ASP A 16 -14.91 18.96 43.88
C ASP A 16 -14.17 18.60 42.57
N TYR A 17 -13.74 19.63 41.83
CA TYR A 17 -12.97 19.49 40.59
C TYR A 17 -11.56 18.94 40.79
N LEU A 18 -10.88 19.30 41.89
CA LEU A 18 -9.57 18.75 42.25
C LEU A 18 -9.70 17.28 42.63
N GLY A 19 -10.77 16.91 43.36
CA GLY A 19 -11.10 15.52 43.65
C GLY A 19 -11.32 14.69 42.38
N ALA A 20 -12.09 15.21 41.43
CA ALA A 20 -12.30 14.56 40.13
C ALA A 20 -11.00 14.42 39.31
N PHE A 21 -10.17 15.47 39.30
CA PHE A 21 -8.90 15.50 38.59
C PHE A 21 -7.91 14.44 39.11
N PHE A 22 -7.70 14.37 40.43
CA PHE A 22 -6.81 13.38 41.03
C PHE A 22 -7.30 11.96 40.81
N ALA A 23 -8.61 11.72 40.89
CA ALA A 23 -9.19 10.42 40.58
C ALA A 23 -8.92 10.00 39.13
N GLY A 24 -9.04 10.94 38.18
CA GLY A 24 -8.70 10.72 36.78
C GLY A 24 -7.22 10.42 36.56
N LEU A 25 -6.32 11.15 37.24
CA LEU A 25 -4.86 10.95 37.13
C LEU A 25 -4.42 9.58 37.65
N VAL A 26 -5.00 9.12 38.77
CA VAL A 26 -4.76 7.78 39.33
C VAL A 26 -5.32 6.68 38.42
N ALA A 27 -6.46 6.93 37.75
CA ALA A 27 -7.08 5.96 36.87
C ALA A 27 -6.46 5.92 35.46
N ALA A 28 -5.77 6.98 35.01
CA ALA A 28 -5.23 7.09 33.66
C ALA A 28 -4.36 5.89 33.23
N PRO A 29 -3.40 5.38 34.04
CA PRO A 29 -2.56 4.24 33.65
C PRO A 29 -3.36 2.94 33.40
N LEU A 30 -4.48 2.75 34.10
CA LEU A 30 -5.34 1.57 33.97
C LEU A 30 -6.01 1.53 32.59
N PHE A 31 -6.33 2.69 32.02
CA PHE A 31 -6.97 2.80 30.72
C PHE A 31 -5.96 2.76 29.56
N SER A 32 -4.72 3.22 29.78
CA SER A 32 -3.64 3.19 28.78
C SER A 32 -3.18 1.77 28.41
N ALA A 33 -3.45 0.78 29.27
CA ALA A 33 -3.06 -0.61 29.05
C ALA A 33 -3.84 -1.30 27.91
N SER A 34 -5.01 -0.77 27.51
CA SER A 34 -5.80 -1.33 26.42
C SER A 34 -6.03 -0.29 25.31
N LYS A 35 -5.43 -0.55 24.13
CA LYS A 35 -5.57 0.30 22.93
C LYS A 35 -7.03 0.60 22.56
N PRO A 36 -7.99 -0.36 22.61
CA PRO A 36 -9.38 -0.11 22.24
C PRO A 36 -10.13 0.82 23.20
N LEU A 37 -9.79 0.78 24.49
CA LEU A 37 -10.45 1.63 25.49
C LEU A 37 -9.85 3.04 25.47
N SER A 38 -8.53 3.14 25.33
CA SER A 38 -7.83 4.42 25.18
C SER A 38 -8.34 5.19 23.96
N SER A 39 -8.51 4.53 22.80
CA SER A 39 -9.02 5.20 21.60
C SER A 39 -10.46 5.67 21.74
N LYS A 40 -11.33 4.88 22.40
CA LYS A 40 -12.71 5.29 22.70
C LYS A 40 -12.77 6.46 23.68
N LEU A 41 -11.93 6.47 24.71
CA LEU A 41 -11.85 7.58 25.66
C LEU A 41 -11.30 8.86 25.01
N GLU A 42 -10.31 8.74 24.14
CA GLU A 42 -9.76 9.86 23.37
C GLU A 42 -10.78 10.41 22.36
N PHE A 43 -11.53 9.54 21.69
CA PHE A 43 -12.64 9.91 20.82
C PHE A 43 -13.73 10.65 21.60
N LEU A 44 -14.18 10.11 22.75
CA LEU A 44 -15.19 10.75 23.59
C LEU A 44 -14.69 12.07 24.19
N GLY A 45 -13.41 12.12 24.55
CA GLY A 45 -12.72 13.32 25.01
C GLY A 45 -12.73 14.43 23.98
N SER A 46 -12.19 14.13 22.79
CA SER A 46 -12.01 15.10 21.72
C SER A 46 -13.32 15.59 21.09
N ILE A 47 -14.34 14.73 20.98
CA ILE A 47 -15.61 15.07 20.32
C ILE A 47 -16.64 15.67 21.28
N PHE A 48 -16.71 15.18 22.53
CA PHE A 48 -17.75 15.62 23.47
C PHE A 48 -17.19 16.47 24.61
N PHE A 49 -16.26 15.94 25.40
CA PHE A 49 -15.86 16.61 26.66
C PHE A 49 -15.11 17.91 26.43
N VAL A 50 -14.16 17.96 25.49
CA VAL A 50 -13.38 19.18 25.22
C VAL A 50 -14.26 20.30 24.67
N PRO A 51 -15.08 20.08 23.60
CA PRO A 51 -15.98 21.12 23.10
C PRO A 51 -17.02 21.55 24.15
N PHE A 52 -17.64 20.61 24.86
CA PHE A 52 -18.66 20.93 25.88
C PHE A 52 -18.08 21.77 27.01
N LEU A 53 -16.87 21.45 27.49
CA LEU A 53 -16.21 22.21 28.54
C LEU A 53 -15.83 23.63 28.08
N LEU A 54 -15.33 23.78 26.84
CA LEU A 54 -15.05 25.08 26.24
C LEU A 54 -16.33 25.93 26.11
N THR A 55 -17.44 25.32 25.68
CA THR A 55 -18.74 25.98 25.60
C THR A 55 -19.26 26.35 27.00
N PHE A 56 -19.18 25.43 27.96
CA PHE A 56 -19.64 25.66 29.33
C PHE A 56 -18.89 26.82 30.00
N ILE A 57 -17.56 26.81 29.92
CA ILE A 57 -16.74 27.89 30.47
C ILE A 57 -16.95 29.19 29.69
N GLY A 58 -17.10 29.13 28.36
CA GLY A 58 -17.39 30.29 27.54
C GLY A 58 -18.72 30.96 27.86
N VAL A 59 -19.78 30.18 28.12
CA VAL A 59 -21.12 30.68 28.51
C VAL A 59 -21.11 31.23 29.94
N ALA A 60 -20.25 30.70 30.82
CA ALA A 60 -20.12 31.20 32.19
C ALA A 60 -19.47 32.60 32.28
N VAL A 61 -18.92 33.13 31.17
CA VAL A 61 -18.35 34.48 31.14
C VAL A 61 -19.44 35.50 30.83
N ASP A 62 -19.68 36.40 31.78
CA ASP A 62 -20.64 37.50 31.63
C ASP A 62 -19.89 38.81 31.28
N PHE A 63 -19.75 39.07 29.98
CA PHE A 63 -19.12 40.29 29.47
C PHE A 63 -19.94 41.57 29.77
N SER A 64 -21.19 41.43 30.23
CA SER A 64 -22.09 42.56 30.51
C SER A 64 -21.73 43.30 31.80
N ARG A 65 -20.97 42.66 32.70
CA ARG A 65 -20.50 43.26 33.97
C ARG A 65 -19.22 44.09 33.83
N ILE A 66 -18.75 44.31 32.60
CA ILE A 66 -17.55 45.09 32.32
C ILE A 66 -17.89 46.58 32.43
N SER A 67 -17.68 47.15 33.62
CA SER A 67 -17.97 48.57 33.90
C SER A 67 -17.05 49.55 33.15
N HIS A 68 -15.83 49.12 32.78
CA HIS A 68 -14.85 49.93 32.05
C HIS A 68 -14.18 49.13 30.91
N PRO A 69 -14.70 49.18 29.68
CA PRO A 69 -14.18 48.37 28.57
C PRO A 69 -12.72 48.67 28.20
N SER A 70 -12.24 49.90 28.41
CA SER A 70 -10.84 50.29 28.21
C SER A 70 -9.87 49.60 29.17
N THR A 71 -10.24 49.50 30.46
CA THR A 71 -9.44 48.83 31.49
C THR A 71 -9.34 47.33 31.22
N VAL A 72 -10.45 46.71 30.82
CA VAL A 72 -10.48 45.28 30.49
C VAL A 72 -9.64 45.00 29.24
N LEU A 73 -9.72 45.84 28.22
CA LEU A 73 -8.87 45.73 27.03
C LEU A 73 -7.38 45.84 27.37
N LEU A 74 -7.00 46.76 28.26
CA LEU A 74 -5.62 46.93 28.70
C LEU A 74 -5.13 45.71 29.50
N MET A 75 -5.97 45.15 30.37
CA MET A 75 -5.64 43.93 31.13
C MET A 75 -5.52 42.69 30.22
N ILE A 76 -6.40 42.55 29.22
CA ILE A 76 -6.32 41.49 28.21
C ILE A 76 -5.02 41.63 27.42
N LEU A 77 -4.75 42.82 26.88
CA LEU A 77 -3.58 43.08 26.07
C LEU A 77 -2.29 42.87 26.87
N GLY A 78 -2.26 43.34 28.12
CA GLY A 78 -1.15 43.13 29.05
C GLY A 78 -0.92 41.65 29.37
N SER A 79 -1.98 40.88 29.62
CA SER A 79 -1.89 39.44 29.91
C SER A 79 -1.42 38.63 28.70
N VAL A 80 -1.86 39.02 27.49
CA VAL A 80 -1.41 38.46 26.22
C VAL A 80 0.06 38.78 25.97
N LEU A 81 0.46 40.03 26.11
CA LEU A 81 1.85 40.46 25.90
C LEU A 81 2.80 39.83 26.90
N LEU A 82 2.48 39.84 28.20
CA LEU A 82 3.32 39.19 29.21
C LEU A 82 3.30 37.66 29.06
N GLY A 83 2.13 37.06 28.87
CA GLY A 83 1.97 35.61 28.80
C GLY A 83 2.70 35.01 27.61
N ILE A 84 2.39 35.48 26.40
CA ILE A 84 3.02 34.98 25.17
C ILE A 84 4.44 35.51 25.04
N GLY A 85 4.70 36.77 25.39
CA GLY A 85 6.03 37.38 25.31
C GLY A 85 7.05 36.70 26.23
N SER A 86 6.66 36.35 27.46
CA SER A 86 7.55 35.61 28.38
C SER A 86 7.90 34.22 27.86
N LYS A 87 6.92 33.50 27.27
CA LYS A 87 7.14 32.18 26.66
C LYS A 87 8.01 32.26 25.41
N PHE A 88 7.81 33.28 24.59
CA PHE A 88 8.67 33.55 23.43
C PHE A 88 10.11 33.83 23.87
N ALA A 89 10.30 34.69 24.87
CA ALA A 89 11.62 34.97 25.44
C ALA A 89 12.26 33.69 26.00
N ALA A 90 11.52 32.88 26.75
CA ALA A 90 12.01 31.62 27.30
C ALA A 90 12.44 30.63 26.20
N ALA A 91 11.65 30.49 25.12
CA ALA A 91 12.00 29.65 23.98
C ALA A 91 13.22 30.18 23.21
N ALA A 92 13.32 31.50 23.05
CA ALA A 92 14.46 32.15 22.39
C ALA A 92 15.76 32.00 23.19
N ILE A 93 15.70 32.21 24.52
CA ILE A 93 16.83 32.05 25.44
C ILE A 93 17.27 30.59 25.50
N SER A 94 16.35 29.67 25.81
CA SER A 94 16.63 28.23 25.87
C SER A 94 17.16 27.72 24.53
N GLY A 95 16.56 28.15 23.42
CA GLY A 95 17.02 27.81 22.09
C GLY A 95 18.39 28.37 21.73
N ARG A 96 18.80 29.50 22.32
CA ARG A 96 20.15 30.06 22.16
C ARG A 96 21.17 29.29 23.00
N ILE A 97 20.83 28.94 24.23
CA ILE A 97 21.67 28.14 25.14
C ILE A 97 21.93 26.75 24.54
N LEU A 98 20.88 26.09 24.06
CA LEU A 98 20.93 24.73 23.49
C LEU A 98 21.32 24.69 22.01
N ARG A 99 21.61 25.85 21.40
CA ARG A 99 22.03 25.99 19.99
C ARG A 99 21.05 25.36 18.97
N TYR A 100 19.76 25.44 19.26
CA TYR A 100 18.72 24.93 18.38
C TYR A 100 18.53 25.75 17.10
N ALA A 101 18.06 25.12 16.03
CA ALA A 101 17.76 25.81 14.79
C ALA A 101 16.49 26.69 14.95
N PRO A 102 16.28 27.72 14.11
CA PRO A 102 15.11 28.59 14.23
C PRO A 102 13.76 27.84 14.21
N ALA A 103 13.65 26.75 13.44
CA ALA A 103 12.46 25.90 13.40
C ALA A 103 12.20 25.20 14.75
N ASP A 104 13.24 24.63 15.34
CA ASP A 104 13.16 23.94 16.64
C ASP A 104 12.77 24.93 17.76
N LYS A 105 13.25 26.17 17.69
CA LYS A 105 12.85 27.25 18.63
C LYS A 105 11.37 27.59 18.52
N GLY A 106 10.84 27.64 17.30
CA GLY A 106 9.41 27.84 17.05
C GLY A 106 8.57 26.69 17.61
N LEU A 107 9.03 25.45 17.45
CA LEU A 107 8.38 24.29 18.05
C LEU A 107 8.41 24.32 19.59
N LEU A 108 9.53 24.65 20.20
CA LEU A 108 9.62 24.83 21.66
C LEU A 108 8.67 25.92 22.16
N PHE A 109 8.62 27.06 21.45
CA PHE A 109 7.66 28.11 21.76
C PHE A 109 6.23 27.58 21.71
N SER A 110 5.85 26.86 20.64
CA SER A 110 4.48 26.34 20.49
C SER A 110 4.10 25.39 21.63
N ILE A 111 4.92 24.38 21.91
CA ILE A 111 4.66 23.40 22.97
C ILE A 111 4.54 24.10 24.34
N SER A 112 5.37 25.12 24.59
CA SER A 112 5.37 25.84 25.88
C SER A 112 4.24 26.87 26.03
N SER A 113 3.66 27.33 24.92
CA SER A 113 2.67 28.42 24.86
C SER A 113 1.23 27.92 24.79
N SER A 114 1.02 26.63 24.49
CA SER A 114 -0.32 26.05 24.53
C SER A 114 -0.81 25.96 25.97
N PHE A 115 -1.79 26.79 26.33
CA PHE A 115 -2.47 26.67 27.61
C PHE A 115 -3.49 25.53 27.55
N GLY A 116 -3.43 24.63 28.53
CA GLY A 116 -4.33 23.50 28.60
C GLY A 116 -5.71 23.88 29.16
N ILE A 117 -6.64 22.96 28.97
CA ILE A 117 -8.00 22.98 29.54
C ILE A 117 -8.00 23.23 31.05
N PHE A 118 -7.02 22.69 31.75
CA PHE A 118 -6.85 22.84 33.19
C PHE A 118 -6.73 24.31 33.62
N SER A 119 -6.00 25.14 32.86
CA SER A 119 -5.82 26.56 33.18
C SER A 119 -7.14 27.34 33.08
N LEU A 120 -8.00 26.95 32.13
CA LEU A 120 -9.32 27.56 31.95
C LEU A 120 -10.26 27.21 33.10
N ALA A 121 -10.26 25.95 33.54
CA ALA A 121 -11.02 25.49 34.69
C ALA A 121 -10.60 26.19 35.98
N PHE A 122 -9.28 26.34 36.19
CA PHE A 122 -8.74 27.10 37.33
C PHE A 122 -9.20 28.56 37.32
N ALA A 123 -9.10 29.25 36.17
CA ALA A 123 -9.53 30.64 36.06
C ALA A 123 -11.03 30.82 36.34
N SER A 124 -11.87 29.91 35.87
CA SER A 124 -13.32 29.93 36.11
C SER A 124 -13.66 29.75 37.60
N VAL A 125 -12.99 28.83 38.29
CA VAL A 125 -13.19 28.60 39.74
C VAL A 125 -12.63 29.75 40.58
N ALA A 126 -11.46 30.28 40.22
CA ALA A 126 -10.89 31.46 40.87
C ALA A 126 -11.83 32.67 40.76
N GLY A 127 -12.55 32.78 39.63
CA GLY A 127 -13.62 33.76 39.45
C GLY A 127 -14.83 33.52 40.36
N SER A 128 -15.31 32.28 40.47
CA SER A 128 -16.49 31.97 41.28
C SER A 128 -16.24 32.04 42.79
N SER A 129 -15.00 31.81 43.23
CA SER A 129 -14.56 31.97 44.63
C SER A 129 -14.26 33.44 45.02
N GLY A 130 -14.35 34.38 44.07
CA GLY A 130 -14.04 35.79 44.29
C GLY A 130 -12.54 36.10 44.39
N LEU A 131 -11.67 35.14 44.08
CA LEU A 131 -10.22 35.33 44.08
C LEU A 131 -9.77 36.19 42.88
N PHE A 132 -10.46 36.04 41.75
CA PHE A 132 -10.26 36.82 40.54
C PHE A 132 -11.48 37.67 40.22
N ASP A 133 -11.25 38.94 39.90
CA ASP A 133 -12.30 39.80 39.34
C ASP A 133 -12.70 39.31 37.95
N GLN A 134 -13.97 39.54 37.57
CA GLN A 134 -14.50 39.14 36.25
C GLN A 134 -13.68 39.62 35.05
N PRO A 135 -13.12 40.85 35.04
CA PRO A 135 -12.15 41.27 34.02
C PRO A 135 -10.92 40.36 33.89
N LEU A 136 -10.39 39.86 35.00
CA LEU A 136 -9.20 39.01 35.03
C LEU A 136 -9.52 37.61 34.50
N VAL A 137 -10.68 37.07 34.87
CA VAL A 137 -11.19 35.77 34.37
C VAL A 137 -11.42 35.84 32.85
N SER A 138 -12.05 36.92 32.39
CA SER A 138 -12.27 37.18 30.95
C SER A 138 -10.95 37.32 30.19
N GLY A 139 -9.96 38.00 30.77
CA GLY A 139 -8.62 38.13 30.20
C GLY A 139 -7.85 36.82 30.14
N ALA A 140 -7.94 35.99 31.18
CA ALA A 140 -7.34 34.66 31.19
C ALA A 140 -7.97 33.76 30.12
N LEU A 141 -9.28 33.81 29.93
CA LEU A 141 -9.97 33.05 28.88
C LEU A 141 -9.50 33.45 27.47
N ILE A 142 -9.44 34.76 27.20
CA ILE A 142 -8.95 35.28 25.92
C ILE A 142 -7.48 34.90 25.70
N LEU A 143 -6.65 34.96 26.73
CA LEU A 143 -5.26 34.50 26.67
C LEU A 143 -5.16 33.03 26.27
N VAL A 144 -5.96 32.14 26.86
CA VAL A 144 -5.95 30.72 26.53
C VAL A 144 -6.36 30.49 25.08
N VAL A 145 -7.43 31.14 24.60
CA VAL A 145 -7.87 31.01 23.20
C VAL A 145 -6.81 31.54 22.22
N LEU A 146 -6.27 32.73 22.47
CA LEU A 146 -5.31 33.36 21.57
C LEU A 146 -3.97 32.62 21.55
N SER A 147 -3.50 32.17 22.71
CA SER A 147 -2.25 31.40 22.82
C SER A 147 -2.34 30.04 22.15
N SER A 148 -3.48 29.34 22.26
CA SER A 148 -3.69 28.05 21.58
C SER A 148 -3.77 28.20 20.05
N LEU A 149 -4.38 29.28 19.55
CA LEU A 149 -4.33 29.63 18.11
C LEU A 149 -2.91 29.92 17.63
N ILE A 150 -2.18 30.82 18.31
CA ILE A 150 -0.81 31.20 17.95
C ILE A 150 0.11 29.98 18.00
N SER A 151 0.00 29.18 19.07
CA SER A 151 0.74 27.93 19.22
C SER A 151 0.51 26.98 18.05
N GLY A 152 -0.75 26.73 17.67
CA GLY A 152 -1.08 25.84 16.54
C GLY A 152 -0.47 26.30 15.22
N LEU A 153 -0.52 27.60 14.93
CA LEU A 153 0.08 28.19 13.72
C LEU A 153 1.61 28.07 13.71
N VAL A 154 2.27 28.36 14.83
CA VAL A 154 3.73 28.27 14.94
C VAL A 154 4.19 26.80 14.92
N ALA A 155 3.45 25.89 15.55
CA ALA A 155 3.73 24.45 15.50
C ALA A 155 3.69 23.93 14.06
N ARG A 156 2.65 24.29 13.31
CA ARG A 156 2.49 23.86 11.90
C ARG A 156 3.61 24.39 11.01
N SER A 157 3.89 25.70 11.07
CA SER A 157 4.95 26.32 10.26
C SER A 157 6.34 25.78 10.58
N SER A 158 6.65 25.61 11.87
CA SER A 158 7.93 25.06 12.34
C SER A 158 8.09 23.58 11.97
N GLY A 159 7.02 22.80 12.11
CA GLY A 159 6.99 21.39 11.73
C GLY A 159 7.27 21.18 10.25
N THR A 160 6.63 21.96 9.37
CA THR A 160 6.90 21.93 7.93
C THR A 160 8.36 22.25 7.61
N LEU A 161 8.97 23.22 8.30
CA LEU A 161 10.35 23.62 8.04
C LEU A 161 11.39 22.58 8.51
N ILE A 162 11.12 21.86 9.60
CA ILE A 162 11.98 20.75 10.04
C ILE A 162 11.93 19.60 9.03
N LEU A 163 10.72 19.23 8.60
CA LEU A 163 10.53 18.18 7.60
C LEU A 163 11.27 18.52 6.29
N TYR A 164 11.18 19.79 5.86
CA TYR A 164 11.92 20.30 4.70
C TYR A 164 13.43 20.13 4.82
N LYS A 165 14.03 20.57 5.95
CA LYS A 165 15.48 20.46 6.16
C LYS A 165 15.96 19.01 6.30
N LYS A 166 15.14 18.13 6.87
CA LYS A 166 15.45 16.70 6.99
C LYS A 166 15.44 16.02 5.62
N GLY A 167 14.48 16.36 4.76
CA GLY A 167 14.39 15.86 3.38
C GLY A 167 15.62 16.18 2.51
N GLN A 168 16.29 17.30 2.74
CA GLN A 168 17.53 17.65 2.01
C GLN A 168 18.78 16.92 2.49
N ARG A 169 18.80 16.42 3.74
CA ARG A 169 20.03 15.92 4.38
C ARG A 169 20.26 14.42 4.18
N ASN A 170 19.21 13.64 3.88
CA ASN A 170 19.26 12.20 3.64
C ASN A 170 19.11 11.87 2.14
N GLN A 171 19.99 12.41 1.29
CA GLN A 171 20.09 12.01 -0.12
C GLN A 171 21.15 10.93 -0.34
N ALA A 172 21.11 9.84 0.43
CA ALA A 172 21.79 8.62 0.00
C ALA A 172 21.14 8.13 -1.30
N PRO A 173 21.88 7.43 -2.20
CA PRO A 173 21.28 6.88 -3.41
C PRO A 173 20.18 5.91 -3.02
N ALA A 174 18.93 6.30 -3.26
CA ALA A 174 17.78 5.49 -2.95
C ALA A 174 17.71 4.30 -3.90
N LYS A 175 17.51 3.10 -3.37
CA LYS A 175 17.28 1.90 -4.17
C LYS A 175 15.81 1.82 -4.60
N ALA A 176 15.56 1.29 -5.80
CA ALA A 176 14.21 0.93 -6.24
C ALA A 176 13.61 -0.14 -5.30
N GLY A 177 12.28 -0.33 -5.35
CA GLY A 177 11.51 -1.07 -4.35
C GLY A 177 12.06 -2.48 -4.04
N GLY A 178 12.14 -2.86 -2.77
CA GLY A 178 12.61 -4.19 -2.38
C GLY A 178 11.43 -5.14 -2.29
N ARG A 179 10.67 -5.02 -1.21
CA ARG A 179 9.56 -5.93 -0.89
C ARG A 179 8.24 -5.36 -1.41
N ILE A 180 7.82 -5.83 -2.59
CA ILE A 180 6.68 -5.27 -3.32
C ILE A 180 5.46 -6.20 -3.15
N LEU A 181 4.38 -5.65 -2.60
CA LEU A 181 3.09 -6.32 -2.53
C LEU A 181 2.18 -5.86 -3.66
N ILE A 182 1.56 -6.81 -4.38
CA ILE A 182 0.79 -6.55 -5.59
C ILE A 182 -0.65 -6.99 -5.34
N ALA A 183 -1.58 -6.05 -5.20
CA ALA A 183 -2.98 -6.35 -4.94
C ALA A 183 -3.67 -6.82 -6.23
N LEU A 184 -4.07 -8.08 -6.25
CA LEU A 184 -4.74 -8.71 -7.38
C LEU A 184 -6.24 -8.85 -7.07
N SER A 185 -7.07 -8.32 -7.97
CA SER A 185 -8.53 -8.40 -7.88
C SER A 185 -9.20 -8.94 -9.15
N LYS A 186 -8.47 -8.97 -10.27
CA LYS A 186 -8.96 -9.45 -11.56
C LYS A 186 -7.87 -10.22 -12.29
N PRO A 187 -8.20 -11.40 -12.85
CA PRO A 187 -7.22 -12.20 -13.59
C PRO A 187 -6.69 -11.50 -14.84
N GLY A 188 -7.53 -10.77 -15.59
CA GLY A 188 -7.09 -10.07 -16.81
C GLY A 188 -6.04 -8.97 -16.56
N THR A 189 -6.04 -8.33 -15.39
CA THR A 189 -5.04 -7.29 -15.06
C THR A 189 -3.84 -7.85 -14.29
N ALA A 190 -3.94 -9.05 -13.71
CA ALA A 190 -2.90 -9.60 -12.84
C ALA A 190 -1.52 -9.75 -13.53
N PRO A 191 -1.41 -10.32 -14.74
CA PRO A 191 -0.13 -10.42 -15.44
C PRO A 191 0.57 -9.06 -15.64
N HIS A 192 -0.21 -8.03 -15.97
CA HIS A 192 0.33 -6.69 -16.20
C HIS A 192 0.81 -6.01 -14.92
N LEU A 193 0.09 -6.19 -13.80
CA LEU A 193 0.53 -5.67 -12.50
C LEU A 193 1.79 -6.41 -12.01
N MET A 194 1.90 -7.71 -12.30
CA MET A 194 3.12 -8.48 -12.05
C MET A 194 4.29 -7.98 -12.89
N GLU A 195 4.07 -7.71 -14.19
CA GLU A 195 5.09 -7.13 -15.08
C GLU A 195 5.62 -5.80 -14.53
N LEU A 196 4.71 -4.92 -14.06
CA LEU A 196 5.10 -3.67 -13.41
C LEU A 196 5.90 -3.91 -12.12
N GLY A 197 5.48 -4.87 -11.28
CA GLY A 197 6.19 -5.25 -10.06
C GLY A 197 7.61 -5.74 -10.34
N MET A 198 7.81 -6.52 -11.40
CA MET A 198 9.15 -6.90 -11.88
C MET A 198 9.92 -5.68 -12.41
N GLY A 199 9.20 -4.79 -13.12
CA GLY A 199 9.60 -3.46 -13.61
C GLY A 199 10.35 -2.58 -12.62
N ILE A 200 9.78 -2.48 -11.42
CA ILE A 200 10.18 -1.50 -10.42
C ILE A 200 11.00 -2.11 -9.28
N ARG A 201 11.28 -3.42 -9.35
CA ARG A 201 12.05 -4.12 -8.35
C ARG A 201 13.49 -3.58 -8.30
N GLY A 202 14.03 -3.53 -7.09
CA GLY A 202 15.43 -3.25 -6.83
C GLY A 202 16.35 -4.32 -7.43
N GLU A 203 17.64 -4.00 -7.43
CA GLU A 203 18.68 -4.87 -8.01
C GLU A 203 18.99 -6.10 -7.16
N ASP A 204 18.44 -6.19 -5.93
CA ASP A 204 18.64 -7.35 -5.05
C ASP A 204 17.85 -8.56 -5.57
N PRO A 205 18.52 -9.67 -5.94
CA PRO A 205 17.86 -10.89 -6.39
C PRO A 205 17.06 -11.61 -5.29
N SER A 206 17.32 -11.30 -4.02
CA SER A 206 16.70 -11.96 -2.87
C SER A 206 15.31 -11.39 -2.51
N ASP A 207 14.99 -10.20 -3.01
CA ASP A 207 13.72 -9.53 -2.72
C ASP A 207 12.56 -10.15 -3.50
N PRO A 208 11.57 -10.77 -2.83
CA PRO A 208 10.44 -11.41 -3.50
C PRO A 208 9.31 -10.43 -3.84
N LEU A 209 8.50 -10.79 -4.84
CA LEU A 209 7.21 -10.17 -5.10
C LEU A 209 6.10 -10.93 -4.36
N PHE A 210 5.14 -10.18 -3.80
CA PHE A 210 4.02 -10.73 -3.05
C PHE A 210 2.68 -10.46 -3.76
N PRO A 211 2.29 -11.26 -4.77
CA PRO A 211 0.94 -11.19 -5.31
C PRO A 211 -0.06 -11.57 -4.23
N CYS A 212 -0.96 -10.66 -3.91
CA CYS A 212 -1.90 -10.78 -2.81
C CYS A 212 -3.33 -10.68 -3.33
N ALA A 213 -4.12 -11.71 -3.07
CA ALA A 213 -5.54 -11.74 -3.37
C ALA A 213 -6.34 -11.88 -2.06
N ILE A 214 -7.32 -10.99 -1.88
CA ILE A 214 -8.17 -10.99 -0.69
C ILE A 214 -9.53 -11.57 -1.05
N LEU A 215 -9.92 -12.64 -0.36
CA LEU A 215 -11.25 -13.22 -0.40
C LEU A 215 -12.13 -12.49 0.61
N GLN A 216 -13.24 -11.90 0.15
CA GLN A 216 -14.24 -11.36 1.07
C GLN A 216 -15.15 -12.49 1.54
N ASP A 217 -15.46 -12.51 2.83
CA ASP A 217 -16.31 -13.54 3.43
C ASP A 217 -17.75 -13.41 2.89
N SER A 218 -18.12 -14.25 1.91
CA SER A 218 -19.43 -14.31 1.27
C SER A 218 -19.97 -15.74 1.26
N GLU A 219 -21.29 -15.90 1.06
CA GLU A 219 -21.97 -17.21 1.16
C GLU A 219 -21.47 -18.26 0.15
N ASP A 220 -20.81 -17.85 -0.95
CA ASP A 220 -20.27 -18.73 -1.99
C ASP A 220 -18.73 -18.77 -1.96
N GLN A 221 -18.18 -19.43 -0.94
CA GLN A 221 -16.73 -19.51 -0.75
C GLN A 221 -16.02 -20.40 -1.79
N GLY A 222 -16.72 -21.34 -2.43
CA GLY A 222 -16.14 -22.31 -3.36
C GLY A 222 -15.69 -21.67 -4.68
N GLU A 223 -16.61 -21.01 -5.38
CA GLU A 223 -16.31 -20.34 -6.65
C GLU A 223 -15.31 -19.18 -6.44
N ALA A 224 -15.51 -18.40 -5.37
CA ALA A 224 -14.66 -17.25 -5.07
C ALA A 224 -13.21 -17.69 -4.75
N ARG A 225 -13.02 -18.82 -4.07
CA ARG A 225 -11.68 -19.39 -3.81
C ARG A 225 -11.02 -19.91 -5.08
N GLN A 226 -11.75 -20.63 -5.94
CA GLN A 226 -11.21 -21.10 -7.23
C GLN A 226 -10.78 -19.94 -8.13
N PHE A 227 -11.54 -18.85 -8.11
CA PHE A 227 -11.21 -17.61 -8.82
C PHE A 227 -9.91 -16.98 -8.31
N VAL A 228 -9.72 -16.89 -6.99
CA VAL A 228 -8.48 -16.39 -6.36
C VAL A 228 -7.28 -17.26 -6.72
N GLU A 229 -7.42 -18.58 -6.65
CA GLU A 229 -6.34 -19.52 -6.99
C GLU A 229 -5.94 -19.40 -8.46
N THR A 230 -6.91 -19.30 -9.37
CA THR A 230 -6.69 -19.06 -10.80
C THR A 230 -5.95 -17.72 -11.05
N MET A 231 -6.31 -16.68 -10.31
CA MET A 231 -5.66 -15.37 -10.42
C MET A 231 -4.20 -15.39 -9.94
N LEU A 232 -3.94 -16.04 -8.80
CA LEU A 232 -2.59 -16.19 -8.26
C LEU A 232 -1.73 -17.12 -9.13
N ALA A 233 -2.31 -18.19 -9.68
CA ALA A 233 -1.66 -19.06 -10.66
C ALA A 233 -1.16 -18.28 -11.88
N ALA A 234 -2.03 -17.45 -12.48
CA ALA A 234 -1.66 -16.59 -13.60
C ALA A 234 -0.51 -15.63 -13.25
N ALA A 235 -0.49 -15.09 -12.03
CA ALA A 235 0.56 -14.21 -11.55
C ALA A 235 1.92 -14.93 -11.39
N ILE A 236 1.91 -16.14 -10.82
CA ILE A 236 3.10 -16.99 -10.66
C ILE A 236 3.69 -17.33 -12.02
N ILE A 237 2.83 -17.76 -12.96
CA ILE A 237 3.23 -18.09 -14.32
C ILE A 237 3.88 -16.90 -15.02
N GLN A 238 3.30 -15.70 -14.91
CA GLN A 238 3.88 -14.50 -15.50
C GLN A 238 5.32 -14.25 -15.01
N SER A 239 5.55 -14.43 -13.70
CA SER A 239 6.86 -14.24 -13.08
C SER A 239 7.88 -15.32 -13.43
N SER A 240 7.40 -16.51 -13.82
CA SER A 240 8.27 -17.62 -14.21
C SER A 240 9.18 -17.23 -15.37
N THR A 241 8.86 -16.25 -16.20
CA THR A 241 9.74 -15.81 -17.29
C THR A 241 11.00 -15.06 -16.81
N SER A 242 11.00 -14.49 -15.60
CA SER A 242 11.92 -13.42 -15.21
C SER A 242 12.85 -13.76 -14.03
N GLN A 243 12.99 -15.04 -13.65
CA GLN A 243 13.80 -15.53 -12.51
C GLN A 243 13.51 -14.81 -11.16
N VAL A 244 12.32 -14.23 -11.02
CA VAL A 244 11.93 -13.48 -9.83
C VAL A 244 11.31 -14.43 -8.81
N ARG A 245 11.72 -14.32 -7.55
CA ARG A 245 11.06 -15.06 -6.47
C ARG A 245 9.67 -14.46 -6.24
N VAL A 246 8.64 -15.29 -6.30
CA VAL A 246 7.26 -14.88 -6.07
C VAL A 246 6.66 -15.69 -4.94
N ILE A 247 6.05 -15.01 -3.98
CA ILE A 247 5.42 -15.61 -2.81
C ILE A 247 3.94 -15.20 -2.82
N PRO A 248 3.04 -16.05 -3.32
CA PRO A 248 1.62 -15.74 -3.41
C PRO A 248 0.96 -15.71 -2.03
N ILE A 249 0.02 -14.79 -1.84
CA ILE A 249 -0.72 -14.60 -0.60
C ILE A 249 -2.21 -14.67 -0.91
N SER A 250 -2.90 -15.60 -0.26
CA SER A 250 -4.36 -15.69 -0.26
C SER A 250 -4.84 -15.47 1.16
N ARG A 251 -5.67 -14.45 1.39
CA ARG A 251 -6.22 -14.14 2.71
C ARG A 251 -7.72 -13.94 2.64
N THR A 252 -8.45 -14.47 3.62
CA THR A 252 -9.86 -14.11 3.84
C THR A 252 -9.95 -12.94 4.80
N ALA A 253 -10.70 -11.90 4.44
CA ALA A 253 -10.93 -10.75 5.31
C ALA A 253 -12.32 -10.16 5.06
N ILE A 254 -12.95 -9.65 6.13
CA ILE A 254 -14.24 -8.93 6.03
C ILE A 254 -14.07 -7.66 5.18
N ASN A 255 -12.93 -6.98 5.33
CA ASN A 255 -12.57 -5.80 4.56
C ASN A 255 -11.31 -6.08 3.72
N ALA A 256 -11.43 -5.93 2.40
CA ALA A 256 -10.31 -6.16 1.49
C ALA A 256 -9.12 -5.21 1.72
N ALA A 257 -9.37 -3.95 2.11
CA ALA A 257 -8.31 -3.01 2.42
C ALA A 257 -7.56 -3.41 3.68
N GLU A 258 -8.28 -3.80 4.73
CA GLU A 258 -7.67 -4.24 5.99
C GLU A 258 -6.84 -5.51 5.81
N GLY A 259 -7.39 -6.52 5.12
CA GLY A 259 -6.64 -7.74 4.78
C GLY A 259 -5.38 -7.47 3.94
N LEU A 260 -5.44 -6.50 3.04
CA LEU A 260 -4.26 -6.06 2.28
C LEU A 260 -3.22 -5.38 3.18
N LEU A 261 -3.65 -4.49 4.06
CA LEU A 261 -2.78 -3.76 4.98
C LEU A 261 -2.10 -4.69 5.98
N GLU A 262 -2.81 -5.67 6.52
CA GLU A 262 -2.22 -6.69 7.38
C GLU A 262 -1.19 -7.52 6.62
N SER A 263 -1.53 -7.98 5.41
CA SER A 263 -0.58 -8.71 4.54
C SER A 263 0.67 -7.89 4.25
N ALA A 264 0.52 -6.59 3.97
CA ALA A 264 1.64 -5.68 3.74
C ALA A 264 2.53 -5.54 4.98
N ARG A 265 1.94 -5.42 6.19
CA ARG A 265 2.70 -5.34 7.45
C ARG A 265 3.44 -6.63 7.77
N GLU A 266 2.77 -7.77 7.64
CA GLU A 266 3.35 -9.10 7.89
C GLU A 266 4.53 -9.37 6.97
N GLN A 267 4.38 -9.04 5.68
CA GLN A 267 5.44 -9.21 4.70
C GLN A 267 6.44 -8.07 4.69
N ARG A 268 6.29 -7.05 5.55
CA ARG A 268 7.14 -5.85 5.59
C ARG A 268 7.28 -5.20 4.20
N ALA A 269 6.17 -5.10 3.47
CA ALA A 269 6.16 -4.53 2.14
C ALA A 269 6.48 -3.03 2.19
N ASP A 270 7.46 -2.59 1.41
CA ASP A 270 7.85 -1.18 1.29
C ASP A 270 7.13 -0.46 0.14
N THR A 271 6.52 -1.25 -0.75
CA THR A 271 5.82 -0.78 -1.94
C THR A 271 4.55 -1.62 -2.12
N ILE A 272 3.42 -0.96 -2.34
CA ILE A 272 2.15 -1.60 -2.69
C ILE A 272 1.73 -1.18 -4.10
N ILE A 273 1.41 -2.14 -4.96
CA ILE A 273 0.82 -1.89 -6.28
C ILE A 273 -0.68 -2.22 -6.23
N LEU A 274 -1.52 -1.28 -6.67
CA LEU A 274 -2.98 -1.39 -6.69
C LEU A 274 -3.52 -1.17 -8.10
N GLY A 275 -4.38 -2.07 -8.58
CA GLY A 275 -5.09 -1.89 -9.84
C GLY A 275 -6.21 -0.85 -9.78
N TRP A 276 -6.33 -0.02 -10.82
CA TRP A 276 -7.35 1.02 -10.97
C TRP A 276 -8.22 0.75 -12.20
N ASN A 277 -9.48 0.38 -11.97
CA ASN A 277 -10.39 -0.06 -13.05
C ASN A 277 -11.29 1.05 -13.64
N LYS A 278 -11.64 2.07 -12.86
CA LYS A 278 -12.48 3.20 -13.28
C LYS A 278 -12.05 4.46 -12.54
N PRO A 279 -12.07 5.65 -13.15
CA PRO A 279 -11.63 6.86 -12.48
C PRO A 279 -12.26 7.04 -11.11
N PRO A 280 -11.51 7.36 -10.02
CA PRO A 280 -12.16 7.59 -8.75
C PRO A 280 -13.08 8.79 -9.00
N LYS A 281 -14.38 8.60 -8.78
CA LYS A 281 -15.31 9.73 -8.85
C LYS A 281 -14.86 10.72 -7.78
N LEU A 282 -14.58 11.97 -8.17
CA LEU A 282 -14.20 13.05 -7.24
C LEU A 282 -15.17 13.18 -6.06
N ALA A 283 -16.43 12.76 -6.24
CA ALA A 283 -17.47 12.76 -5.23
C ALA A 283 -17.34 11.67 -4.12
N ASN A 284 -16.45 10.68 -4.27
CA ASN A 284 -16.24 9.60 -3.29
C ASN A 284 -14.86 9.65 -2.61
N ALA A 285 -14.08 10.72 -2.82
CA ALA A 285 -12.67 10.85 -2.45
C ALA A 285 -12.35 10.81 -0.94
N PHE A 286 -13.34 10.63 -0.07
CA PHE A 286 -13.10 10.65 1.38
C PHE A 286 -13.39 9.36 2.13
N PHE A 287 -14.30 8.47 1.70
CA PHE A 287 -14.50 7.17 2.38
C PHE A 287 -15.19 6.17 1.43
N GLY A 288 -14.55 5.04 1.11
CA GLY A 288 -15.29 3.88 0.59
C GLY A 288 -14.56 2.94 -0.36
N SER A 289 -13.48 3.35 -1.05
CA SER A 289 -12.73 2.44 -1.92
C SER A 289 -11.56 1.78 -1.18
N VAL A 290 -11.14 0.60 -1.65
CA VAL A 290 -9.94 -0.09 -1.12
C VAL A 290 -8.71 0.80 -1.27
N ILE A 291 -8.61 1.57 -2.36
CA ILE A 291 -7.49 2.47 -2.64
C ILE A 291 -7.39 3.55 -1.56
N ASP A 292 -8.48 4.24 -1.23
CA ASP A 292 -8.48 5.35 -0.26
C ASP A 292 -8.11 4.88 1.14
N GLN A 293 -8.63 3.70 1.54
CA GLN A 293 -8.31 3.08 2.82
C GLN A 293 -6.84 2.69 2.90
N VAL A 294 -6.26 2.15 1.83
CA VAL A 294 -4.83 1.79 1.80
C VAL A 294 -3.96 3.03 1.84
N LEU A 295 -4.29 4.07 1.05
CA LEU A 295 -3.57 5.35 1.03
C LEU A 295 -3.54 6.05 2.40
N SER A 296 -4.64 5.98 3.14
CA SER A 296 -4.80 6.64 4.45
C SER A 296 -4.12 5.90 5.60
N ASN A 297 -3.91 4.58 5.48
CA ASN A 297 -3.50 3.73 6.60
C ASN A 297 -2.16 2.99 6.38
N TYR A 298 -1.49 3.21 5.25
CA TYR A 298 -0.16 2.68 4.98
C TYR A 298 0.82 3.78 4.52
N PRO A 299 1.88 4.06 5.30
CA PRO A 299 2.81 5.17 5.04
C PRO A 299 3.87 4.86 3.96
N SER A 300 3.92 3.64 3.42
CA SER A 300 4.91 3.21 2.42
C SER A 300 4.66 3.81 1.03
N MET A 301 5.48 3.45 0.03
CA MET A 301 5.19 3.82 -1.36
C MET A 301 3.96 3.06 -1.86
N ILE A 302 3.04 3.74 -2.55
CA ILE A 302 1.84 3.12 -3.15
C ILE A 302 1.72 3.55 -4.61
N LEU A 303 1.61 2.57 -5.51
CA LEU A 303 1.37 2.78 -6.93
C LEU A 303 -0.08 2.42 -7.25
N VAL A 304 -0.86 3.38 -7.70
CA VAL A 304 -2.22 3.16 -8.21
C VAL A 304 -2.16 3.16 -9.73
N THR A 305 -2.42 2.00 -10.33
CA THR A 305 -2.06 1.72 -11.72
C THR A 305 -3.29 1.35 -12.54
N ARG A 306 -3.56 2.09 -13.62
CA ARG A 306 -4.50 1.70 -14.66
C ARG A 306 -3.72 1.14 -15.84
N VAL A 307 -4.01 -0.11 -16.15
CA VAL A 307 -3.44 -0.82 -17.29
C VAL A 307 -4.55 -1.04 -18.32
N VAL A 308 -4.35 -0.52 -19.52
CA VAL A 308 -5.22 -0.72 -20.68
C VAL A 308 -4.54 -1.65 -21.68
N HIS A 309 -3.24 -1.46 -21.90
CA HIS A 309 -2.40 -2.29 -22.77
C HIS A 309 -1.17 -2.81 -22.00
N PRO A 310 -0.50 -3.88 -22.45
CA PRO A 310 0.79 -4.29 -21.89
C PRO A 310 1.79 -3.13 -21.83
N PHE A 311 2.70 -3.14 -20.86
CA PHE A 311 3.67 -2.06 -20.68
C PHE A 311 4.73 -2.09 -21.79
N SER A 312 4.42 -1.53 -22.95
CA SER A 312 5.31 -1.43 -24.12
C SER A 312 5.51 0.04 -24.57
N ALA A 313 5.52 0.96 -23.61
CA ALA A 313 5.68 2.38 -23.89
C ALA A 313 7.15 2.73 -24.17
N THR A 314 7.40 3.37 -25.32
CA THR A 314 8.72 3.91 -25.66
C THR A 314 8.99 5.26 -25.00
N HIS A 315 7.94 5.93 -24.51
CA HIS A 315 7.97 7.27 -23.94
C HIS A 315 7.17 7.30 -22.62
N ILE A 316 7.81 7.73 -21.53
CA ILE A 316 7.21 7.90 -20.20
C ILE A 316 7.01 9.39 -19.95
N HIS A 317 5.76 9.82 -19.80
CA HIS A 317 5.41 11.19 -19.43
C HIS A 317 5.40 11.29 -17.90
N LEU A 318 6.52 11.74 -17.33
CA LEU A 318 6.68 11.89 -15.89
C LEU A 318 6.22 13.29 -15.48
N ILE A 319 5.13 13.35 -14.74
CA ILE A 319 4.56 14.59 -14.22
C ILE A 319 5.04 14.77 -12.78
N THR A 320 5.78 15.85 -12.56
CA THR A 320 6.33 16.21 -11.25
C THR A 320 5.75 17.53 -10.77
N PRO A 321 4.96 17.54 -9.69
CA PRO A 321 4.32 18.75 -9.23
C PRO A 321 5.26 19.68 -8.45
N PRO A 322 4.85 20.94 -8.23
CA PRO A 322 5.59 21.87 -7.39
C PRO A 322 5.98 21.25 -6.05
N LEU A 323 7.26 21.42 -5.68
CA LEU A 323 7.81 21.01 -4.38
C LEU A 323 7.88 19.49 -4.13
N CYS A 324 7.63 18.64 -5.15
CA CYS A 324 7.74 17.19 -4.96
C CYS A 324 9.14 16.72 -4.60
N ASP A 325 10.18 17.44 -5.05
CA ASP A 325 11.59 17.16 -4.75
C ASP A 325 11.92 17.33 -3.26
N GLN A 326 11.07 18.02 -2.51
CA GLN A 326 11.22 18.26 -1.08
C GLN A 326 10.66 17.11 -0.23
N HIS A 327 9.89 16.21 -0.85
CA HIS A 327 9.28 15.11 -0.14
C HIS A 327 10.34 14.04 0.21
N PRO A 328 10.35 13.50 1.44
CA PRO A 328 11.37 12.52 1.86
C PRO A 328 11.40 11.26 0.97
N GLY A 329 10.26 10.84 0.43
CA GLY A 329 10.16 9.70 -0.48
C GLY A 329 10.49 9.99 -1.95
N PHE A 330 10.88 11.21 -2.32
CA PHE A 330 11.09 11.60 -3.72
C PHE A 330 12.22 10.81 -4.40
N SER A 331 13.36 10.67 -3.74
CA SER A 331 14.52 9.95 -4.27
C SER A 331 14.19 8.49 -4.62
N ARG A 332 13.43 7.82 -3.74
CA ARG A 332 12.98 6.44 -3.94
C ARG A 332 11.94 6.32 -5.05
N ALA A 333 10.98 7.25 -5.10
CA ALA A 333 10.01 7.33 -6.20
C ALA A 333 10.72 7.52 -7.55
N ALA A 334 11.70 8.41 -7.60
CA ALA A 334 12.52 8.67 -8.76
C ALA A 334 13.33 7.42 -9.20
N ALA A 335 13.92 6.69 -8.25
CA ALA A 335 14.62 5.43 -8.52
C ALA A 335 13.69 4.35 -9.10
N VAL A 336 12.46 4.25 -8.60
CA VAL A 336 11.42 3.36 -9.15
C VAL A 336 11.07 3.71 -10.59
N VAL A 337 10.91 5.00 -10.91
CA VAL A 337 10.64 5.44 -12.28
C VAL A 337 11.85 5.18 -13.19
N ALA A 338 13.08 5.34 -12.68
CA ALA A 338 14.29 5.05 -13.42
C ALA A 338 14.43 3.55 -13.73
N ALA A 339 14.14 2.69 -12.76
CA ALA A 339 14.11 1.23 -12.93
C ALA A 339 13.09 0.83 -14.01
N LEU A 340 11.89 1.39 -13.93
CA LEU A 340 10.85 1.17 -14.94
C LEU A 340 11.28 1.61 -16.33
N ALA A 341 11.84 2.82 -16.47
CA ALA A 341 12.33 3.33 -17.74
C ALA A 341 13.44 2.47 -18.34
N LYS A 342 14.37 1.97 -17.50
CA LYS A 342 15.45 1.08 -17.91
C LYS A 342 14.90 -0.27 -18.40
N GLN A 343 13.94 -0.86 -17.69
CA GLN A 343 13.31 -2.12 -18.11
C GLN A 343 12.55 -1.96 -19.43
N LEU A 344 11.78 -0.87 -19.58
CA LEU A 344 11.01 -0.59 -20.80
C LEU A 344 11.87 -0.04 -21.95
N ARG A 345 13.15 0.28 -21.70
CA ARG A 345 14.04 1.01 -22.61
C ARG A 345 13.39 2.31 -23.14
N ALA A 346 12.64 2.97 -22.26
CA ALA A 346 11.83 4.12 -22.59
C ALA A 346 12.56 5.43 -22.33
N LYS A 347 12.28 6.46 -23.14
CA LYS A 347 12.70 7.83 -22.87
C LYS A 347 11.74 8.48 -21.89
N ILE A 348 12.25 9.34 -21.01
CA ILE A 348 11.45 10.04 -20.01
C ILE A 348 11.22 11.47 -20.49
N HIS A 349 9.97 11.91 -20.51
CA HIS A 349 9.59 13.30 -20.72
C HIS A 349 9.16 13.87 -19.38
N LEU A 350 10.03 14.69 -18.80
CA LEU A 350 9.78 15.35 -17.52
C LEU A 350 8.89 16.57 -17.76
N ILE A 351 7.67 16.55 -17.24
CA ILE A 351 6.70 17.62 -17.37
C ILE A 351 6.65 18.38 -16.05
N GLN A 352 7.11 19.63 -16.09
CA GLN A 352 7.24 20.51 -14.92
C GLN A 352 6.65 21.88 -15.18
N ILE A 353 6.22 22.59 -14.12
CA ILE A 353 5.84 24.00 -14.23
C ILE A 353 7.10 24.85 -14.13
N LYS A 354 7.21 25.92 -14.93
CA LYS A 354 8.33 26.89 -14.88
C LYS A 354 8.55 27.43 -13.46
N ASN A 355 9.78 27.86 -13.18
CA ASN A 355 10.22 28.41 -11.89
C ASN A 355 10.26 27.42 -10.71
N GLN A 356 10.23 26.11 -10.96
CA GLN A 356 10.63 25.12 -9.97
C GLN A 356 12.17 25.02 -9.98
N GLY A 357 12.80 25.36 -8.85
CA GLY A 357 14.22 25.71 -8.80
C GLY A 357 15.22 24.59 -9.12
N PRO A 358 16.54 24.91 -9.17
CA PRO A 358 17.64 23.99 -9.56
C PRO A 358 17.83 22.75 -8.65
N SER A 359 17.11 22.68 -7.51
CA SER A 359 17.11 21.56 -6.56
C SER A 359 16.55 20.25 -7.14
N GLN A 360 15.55 20.36 -8.01
CA GLN A 360 14.85 19.21 -8.57
C GLN A 360 15.72 18.47 -9.60
N GLU A 361 16.43 19.22 -10.47
CA GLU A 361 17.35 18.63 -11.45
C GLU A 361 18.51 17.85 -10.79
N GLY A 362 19.05 18.39 -9.69
CA GLY A 362 20.08 17.70 -8.89
C GLY A 362 19.56 16.40 -8.28
N SER A 363 18.36 16.43 -7.70
CA SER A 363 17.72 15.26 -7.09
C SER A 363 17.37 14.18 -8.13
N LEU A 364 16.91 14.59 -9.33
CA LEU A 364 16.65 13.70 -10.45
C LEU A 364 17.94 13.11 -11.06
N ARG A 365 19.05 13.87 -11.08
CA ARG A 365 20.37 13.36 -11.44
C ARG A 365 20.85 12.30 -10.47
N ASN A 366 20.76 12.56 -9.17
CA ASN A 366 21.17 11.62 -8.13
C ASN A 366 20.36 10.32 -8.16
N ALA A 367 19.09 10.39 -8.57
CA ALA A 367 18.23 9.22 -8.77
C ALA A 367 18.44 8.47 -10.11
N GLY A 368 19.38 8.92 -10.96
CA GLY A 368 19.67 8.27 -12.24
C GLY A 368 18.67 8.54 -13.37
N LEU A 369 17.72 9.48 -13.20
CA LEU A 369 16.70 9.81 -14.20
C LEU A 369 17.22 10.73 -15.30
N PHE A 370 18.14 11.62 -14.98
CA PHE A 370 18.58 12.70 -15.89
C PHE A 370 19.18 12.24 -17.24
N PRO A 371 19.98 11.16 -17.36
CA PRO A 371 20.47 10.73 -18.68
C PRO A 371 19.35 10.24 -19.63
N LEU A 372 18.17 9.93 -19.09
CA LEU A 372 17.01 9.44 -19.86
C LEU A 372 15.94 10.51 -20.07
N ALA A 373 16.07 11.70 -19.46
CA ALA A 373 15.00 12.67 -19.34
C ALA A 373 15.16 13.88 -20.28
N GLN A 374 14.09 14.21 -21.01
CA GLN A 374 13.92 15.49 -21.71
C GLN A 374 12.90 16.34 -20.97
N SER A 375 13.31 17.54 -20.54
CA SER A 375 12.42 18.45 -19.80
C SER A 375 11.47 19.23 -20.72
N ILE A 376 10.23 19.37 -20.27
CA ILE A 376 9.16 20.14 -20.90
C ILE A 376 8.55 21.03 -19.83
N GLU A 377 8.78 22.33 -20.00
CA GLU A 377 8.31 23.34 -19.06
C GLU A 377 6.95 23.91 -19.49
N LEU A 378 6.03 23.98 -18.55
CA LEU A 378 4.69 24.53 -18.71
C LEU A 378 4.52 25.79 -17.87
N ASP A 379 3.76 26.76 -18.36
CA ASP A 379 3.36 27.92 -17.55
C ASP A 379 2.23 27.56 -16.56
N SER A 380 1.36 26.63 -16.95
CA SER A 380 0.25 26.15 -16.15
C SER A 380 -0.11 24.71 -16.48
N TRP A 381 -0.72 23.99 -15.52
CA TRP A 381 -1.34 22.68 -15.78
C TRP A 381 -2.41 22.72 -16.88
N LYS A 382 -2.98 23.90 -17.18
CA LYS A 382 -3.91 24.07 -18.30
C LYS A 382 -3.25 23.86 -19.66
N ASP A 383 -1.95 24.12 -19.78
CA ASP A 383 -1.19 23.97 -21.02
C ASP A 383 -0.63 22.54 -21.22
N LEU A 384 -0.97 21.60 -20.32
CA LEU A 384 -0.50 20.22 -20.39
C LEU A 384 -0.82 19.56 -21.73
N GLY A 385 -2.05 19.73 -22.25
CA GLY A 385 -2.44 19.17 -23.55
C GLY A 385 -1.52 19.63 -24.69
N ARG A 386 -1.24 20.94 -24.76
CA ARG A 386 -0.31 21.52 -25.74
C ARG A 386 1.12 21.02 -25.58
N GLY A 387 1.56 20.75 -24.34
CA GLY A 387 2.85 20.15 -24.05
C GLY A 387 2.94 18.69 -24.54
N LEU A 388 1.85 17.93 -24.39
CA LEU A 388 1.76 16.53 -24.80
C LEU A 388 1.63 16.36 -26.31
N GLU A 389 0.99 17.28 -27.02
CA GLU A 389 0.91 17.29 -28.49
C GLU A 389 2.28 17.36 -29.16
N LYS A 390 3.26 18.00 -28.52
CA LYS A 390 4.65 18.08 -29.02
C LYS A 390 5.39 16.74 -28.96
N ILE A 391 4.85 15.74 -28.24
CA ILE A 391 5.46 14.43 -28.02
C ILE A 391 4.59 13.38 -28.72
N SER A 392 4.97 13.06 -29.95
CA SER A 392 4.28 12.06 -30.75
C SER A 392 4.85 10.67 -30.46
N ALA A 393 4.23 9.94 -29.54
CA ALA A 393 4.40 8.49 -29.42
C ALA A 393 3.20 7.87 -28.70
N ALA A 394 2.57 6.88 -29.33
CA ALA A 394 1.68 5.93 -28.70
C ALA A 394 2.36 4.55 -28.75
N PRO A 395 2.20 3.69 -27.72
CA PRO A 395 1.38 3.87 -26.53
C PRO A 395 2.01 4.80 -25.48
N ARG A 396 1.19 5.63 -24.83
CA ARG A 396 1.60 6.60 -23.80
C ARG A 396 1.52 5.97 -22.40
N LEU A 397 2.58 6.14 -21.61
CA LEU A 397 2.59 5.86 -20.19
C LEU A 397 2.72 7.16 -19.41
N PHE A 398 1.72 7.50 -18.61
CA PHE A 398 1.77 8.64 -17.70
C PHE A 398 2.15 8.17 -16.31
N VAL A 399 3.16 8.81 -15.72
CA VAL A 399 3.58 8.59 -14.34
C VAL A 399 3.43 9.90 -13.58
N LEU A 400 2.61 9.90 -12.54
CA LEU A 400 2.33 11.08 -11.72
C LEU A 400 2.90 10.88 -10.33
N LEU A 401 3.88 11.70 -9.95
CA LEU A 401 4.39 11.71 -8.58
C LEU A 401 3.48 12.59 -7.72
N THR A 402 3.07 12.08 -6.55
CA THR A 402 2.24 12.85 -5.63
C THR A 402 2.58 12.55 -4.17
N ALA A 403 2.41 13.57 -3.35
CA ALA A 403 2.30 13.44 -1.90
C ALA A 403 0.86 13.02 -1.54
N ARG A 404 0.60 12.63 -0.29
CA ARG A 404 -0.75 12.37 0.23
C ARG A 404 -1.50 13.68 0.55
N PRO A 405 -2.84 13.73 0.54
CA PRO A 405 -3.63 14.95 0.80
C PRO A 405 -3.39 15.70 2.13
N SER A 406 -2.64 15.10 3.07
CA SER A 406 -2.25 15.69 4.36
C SER A 406 -0.80 16.17 4.42
N GLU A 407 0.00 15.93 3.37
CA GLU A 407 1.43 16.20 3.36
C GLU A 407 1.76 17.60 2.80
N PRO A 408 2.84 18.27 3.28
CA PRO A 408 3.15 19.64 2.86
C PRO A 408 3.44 19.85 1.37
N SER A 409 3.93 18.81 0.67
CA SER A 409 4.23 18.84 -0.76
C SER A 409 3.05 18.43 -1.65
N TRP A 410 1.84 18.33 -1.09
CA TRP A 410 0.62 18.01 -1.83
C TRP A 410 0.08 19.24 -2.59
N HIS A 411 -0.44 19.02 -3.79
CA HIS A 411 -0.97 20.09 -4.63
C HIS A 411 -2.38 19.74 -5.19
N PRO A 412 -3.41 20.58 -4.96
CA PRO A 412 -4.80 20.27 -5.33
C PRO A 412 -5.04 19.98 -6.81
N ALA A 413 -4.30 20.64 -7.71
CA ALA A 413 -4.46 20.42 -9.15
C ALA A 413 -4.12 18.98 -9.59
N ILE A 414 -3.29 18.26 -8.83
CA ILE A 414 -2.87 16.88 -9.12
C ILE A 414 -4.03 15.91 -8.87
N GLU A 415 -4.85 16.15 -7.85
CA GLU A 415 -5.95 15.25 -7.49
C GLU A 415 -6.96 15.06 -8.64
N LYS A 416 -7.21 16.15 -9.39
CA LYS A 416 -8.12 16.14 -10.54
C LYS A 416 -7.45 15.68 -11.83
N LEU A 417 -6.12 15.63 -11.88
CA LEU A 417 -5.36 15.42 -13.10
C LEU A 417 -5.49 14.00 -13.68
N PRO A 418 -5.38 12.92 -12.87
CA PRO A 418 -5.59 11.55 -13.37
C PRO A 418 -6.96 11.35 -14.00
N HIS A 419 -8.00 11.96 -13.44
CA HIS A 419 -9.35 11.87 -13.99
C HIS A 419 -9.41 12.51 -15.38
N ARG A 420 -8.94 13.75 -15.51
CA ARG A 420 -8.93 14.48 -16.78
C ARG A 420 -8.10 13.76 -17.84
N LEU A 421 -6.90 13.30 -17.49
CA LEU A 421 -6.04 12.58 -18.42
C LEU A 421 -6.64 11.21 -18.80
N GLY A 422 -7.31 10.53 -17.88
CA GLY A 422 -7.97 9.26 -18.16
C GLY A 422 -9.21 9.38 -19.05
N GLU A 423 -9.83 10.57 -19.12
CA GLU A 423 -10.90 10.91 -20.07
C GLU A 423 -10.34 11.34 -21.43
N GLU A 424 -9.28 12.15 -21.44
CA GLU A 424 -8.65 12.66 -22.66
C GLU A 424 -7.83 11.60 -23.41
N TYR A 425 -7.21 10.67 -22.67
CA TYR A 425 -6.41 9.57 -23.21
C TYR A 425 -6.90 8.21 -22.67
N PRO A 426 -8.05 7.69 -23.14
CA PRO A 426 -8.61 6.43 -22.65
C PRO A 426 -7.70 5.21 -22.86
N GLU A 427 -6.88 5.25 -23.91
CA GLU A 427 -5.95 4.19 -24.32
C GLU A 427 -4.58 4.25 -23.61
N ALA A 428 -4.33 5.25 -22.77
CA ALA A 428 -3.05 5.39 -22.09
C ALA A 428 -3.01 4.59 -20.78
N ASN A 429 -1.81 4.10 -20.45
CA ASN A 429 -1.53 3.53 -19.14
C ASN A 429 -1.20 4.66 -18.15
N PHE A 430 -1.63 4.49 -16.91
CA PHE A 430 -1.41 5.48 -15.84
C PHE A 430 -0.82 4.83 -14.60
N ILE A 431 0.17 5.49 -13.99
CA ILE A 431 0.73 5.15 -12.69
C ILE A 431 0.69 6.42 -11.84
N ILE A 432 -0.11 6.40 -10.78
CA ILE A 432 -0.09 7.43 -9.74
C ILE A 432 0.78 6.89 -8.61
N LEU A 433 1.93 7.51 -8.40
CA LEU A 433 2.91 7.09 -7.39
C LEU A 433 2.80 8.02 -6.19
N TYR A 434 2.23 7.49 -5.10
CA TYR A 434 2.21 8.12 -3.79
C TYR A 434 3.52 7.81 -3.07
N MET A 435 4.28 8.86 -2.76
CA MET A 435 5.61 8.75 -2.18
C MET A 435 5.54 8.24 -0.73
N ALA A 436 6.59 7.55 -0.26
CA ALA A 436 6.65 7.04 1.12
C ALA A 436 6.92 8.16 2.13
N GLU A 437 6.26 8.12 3.29
CA GLU A 437 6.48 9.05 4.39
C GLU A 437 7.87 8.87 5.01
N GLY A 438 8.48 9.97 5.47
CA GLY A 438 9.85 9.96 5.97
C GLY A 438 10.07 9.05 7.20
N GLY A 439 9.10 8.99 8.12
CA GLY A 439 9.21 8.13 9.31
C GLY A 439 9.25 6.64 8.96
N PHE A 440 8.49 6.22 7.95
CA PHE A 440 8.50 4.83 7.48
C PHE A 440 9.84 4.46 6.82
N LEU A 441 10.41 5.37 6.04
CA LEU A 441 11.70 5.14 5.38
C LEU A 441 12.83 4.92 6.38
N GLU A 442 12.89 5.74 7.45
CA GLU A 442 13.88 5.60 8.51
C GLU A 442 13.75 4.27 9.27
N ASP A 443 12.52 3.89 9.62
CA ASP A 443 12.24 2.60 10.27
C ASP A 443 12.62 1.42 9.38
N PHE A 444 12.37 1.52 8.08
CA PHE A 444 12.71 0.48 7.11
C PHE A 444 14.23 0.36 6.95
N GLU A 445 14.93 1.46 6.66
CA GLU A 445 16.38 1.49 6.46
C GLU A 445 17.14 1.03 7.70
N ASN A 446 16.73 1.47 8.90
CA ASN A 446 17.35 1.04 10.15
C ASN A 446 17.21 -0.47 10.40
N ARG A 447 16.08 -1.06 9.97
CA ARG A 447 15.84 -2.50 10.08
C ARG A 447 16.55 -3.31 8.99
N SER A 448 16.96 -2.68 7.89
CA SER A 448 17.72 -3.31 6.80
C SER A 448 19.24 -3.32 7.01
N LEU A 449 19.76 -2.73 8.10
CA LEU A 449 21.20 -2.71 8.39
C LEU A 449 21.71 -4.09 8.86
N PRO A 450 22.85 -4.58 8.34
CA PRO A 450 23.42 -5.86 8.75
C PRO A 450 23.91 -5.78 10.20
N GLY A 451 23.17 -6.42 11.11
CA GLY A 451 23.48 -6.48 12.54
C GLY A 451 22.27 -6.25 13.45
N TYR A 452 21.14 -5.73 12.94
CA TYR A 452 19.94 -5.50 13.75
C TYR A 452 18.96 -6.69 13.81
N ASP A 453 19.12 -7.71 12.94
CA ASP A 453 18.17 -8.84 12.83
C ASP A 453 18.83 -10.21 13.08
N SER A 454 19.38 -10.42 14.29
CA SER A 454 19.87 -11.75 14.72
C SER A 454 19.04 -12.39 15.84
N GLY A 455 17.90 -11.82 16.23
CA GLY A 455 17.14 -12.28 17.40
C GLY A 455 15.63 -12.44 17.22
N ARG A 456 15.03 -11.93 16.14
CA ARG A 456 13.57 -11.98 15.92
C ARG A 456 13.14 -12.20 14.48
N ASP A 457 14.06 -12.45 13.56
CA ASP A 457 13.82 -13.43 12.51
C ASP A 457 13.60 -14.80 13.16
N ARG A 458 12.39 -14.99 13.72
CA ARG A 458 11.66 -16.19 13.36
C ARG A 458 11.73 -16.15 11.86
N ALA A 459 12.67 -16.92 11.31
CA ALA A 459 12.62 -17.36 9.95
C ALA A 459 11.14 -17.59 9.70
N VAL A 460 10.55 -16.73 8.86
CA VAL A 460 9.55 -17.24 7.94
C VAL A 460 10.32 -18.40 7.33
N LYS A 461 10.13 -19.59 7.91
CA LYS A 461 10.39 -20.84 7.24
C LYS A 461 9.55 -20.62 6.02
N VAL A 462 10.22 -20.13 4.98
CA VAL A 462 9.78 -20.24 3.61
C VAL A 462 9.47 -21.71 3.54
N PHE A 463 8.18 -22.01 3.65
CA PHE A 463 7.68 -23.31 3.37
C PHE A 463 7.97 -23.44 1.87
N SER A 464 9.17 -23.85 1.51
CA SER A 464 9.27 -24.99 0.62
C SER A 464 8.64 -26.10 1.46
N PRO A 465 7.36 -26.47 1.26
CA PRO A 465 6.80 -27.59 1.98
C PRO A 465 7.78 -28.75 1.82
N PRO A 466 8.37 -29.27 2.92
CA PRO A 466 9.11 -30.51 2.82
C PRO A 466 8.08 -31.58 2.44
N SER A 467 8.05 -32.01 1.18
CA SER A 467 7.36 -33.22 0.70
C SER A 467 6.06 -33.56 1.44
N ALA A 468 5.14 -32.61 1.60
CA ALA A 468 3.90 -32.83 2.36
C ALA A 468 2.92 -33.75 1.59
N LEU A 469 3.17 -33.95 0.29
CA LEU A 469 2.24 -34.55 -0.66
C LEU A 469 2.71 -35.90 -1.22
N GLY A 470 3.79 -36.49 -0.66
CA GLY A 470 4.37 -37.74 -1.17
C GLY A 470 5.03 -37.62 -2.56
N LEU A 471 5.13 -36.41 -3.10
CA LEU A 471 5.77 -36.09 -4.37
C LEU A 471 7.22 -35.64 -4.15
N PRO A 472 8.14 -35.89 -5.11
CA PRO A 472 9.52 -35.46 -4.99
C PRO A 472 9.64 -33.93 -4.94
N ASN A 473 10.54 -33.40 -4.09
CA ASN A 473 10.80 -31.96 -3.93
C ASN A 473 11.60 -31.33 -5.08
N THR A 474 11.68 -32.00 -6.24
CA THR A 474 12.37 -31.51 -7.42
C THR A 474 11.42 -31.55 -8.61
N PRO A 475 11.44 -30.52 -9.49
CA PRO A 475 10.61 -30.49 -10.70
C PRO A 475 10.75 -31.77 -11.56
N GLU A 476 11.95 -32.32 -11.61
CA GLU A 476 12.26 -33.57 -12.32
C GLU A 476 11.62 -34.78 -11.69
N GLY A 477 11.66 -34.89 -10.36
CA GLY A 477 11.01 -36.00 -9.68
C GLY A 477 9.48 -35.94 -9.81
N ILE A 478 8.89 -34.74 -9.87
CA ILE A 478 7.46 -34.58 -10.18
C ILE A 478 7.13 -35.21 -11.55
N LEU A 479 7.92 -34.91 -12.59
CA LEU A 479 7.73 -35.48 -13.92
C LEU A 479 7.91 -37.01 -13.91
N SER A 480 8.99 -37.52 -13.32
CA SER A 480 9.26 -38.96 -13.25
C SER A 480 8.15 -39.71 -12.52
N TYR A 481 7.59 -39.12 -11.46
CA TYR A 481 6.46 -39.69 -10.73
C TYR A 481 5.18 -39.71 -11.58
N SER A 482 4.89 -38.65 -12.33
CA SER A 482 3.75 -38.61 -13.26
C SER A 482 3.87 -39.65 -14.38
N VAL A 483 5.08 -39.86 -14.92
CA VAL A 483 5.35 -40.93 -15.90
C VAL A 483 5.10 -42.31 -15.29
N PHE A 484 5.63 -42.56 -14.08
CA PHE A 484 5.43 -43.83 -13.36
C PHE A 484 3.96 -44.13 -13.07
N ARG A 485 3.16 -43.11 -12.73
CA ARG A 485 1.71 -43.24 -12.51
C ARG A 485 0.89 -43.43 -13.78
N GLY A 486 1.51 -43.32 -14.96
CA GLY A 486 0.81 -43.45 -16.25
C GLY A 486 -0.03 -42.23 -16.64
N ASN A 487 0.20 -41.09 -15.98
CA ASN A 487 -0.56 -39.84 -16.18
C ASN A 487 0.02 -38.97 -17.31
N VAL A 488 1.01 -39.48 -18.04
CA VAL A 488 1.64 -38.79 -19.16
C VAL A 488 1.22 -39.46 -20.47
N ARG A 489 0.69 -38.67 -21.40
CA ARG A 489 0.33 -39.06 -22.76
C ARG A 489 1.14 -38.25 -23.75
N VAL A 490 1.85 -38.91 -24.64
CA VAL A 490 2.56 -38.25 -25.73
C VAL A 490 1.91 -38.60 -27.06
N ASN A 491 2.05 -37.71 -28.04
CA ASN A 491 1.56 -37.94 -29.39
C ASN A 491 0.06 -38.31 -29.45
N MET A 492 -0.76 -37.62 -28.65
CA MET A 492 -2.22 -37.75 -28.71
C MET A 492 -2.71 -37.48 -30.14
N GLN A 493 -3.76 -38.18 -30.58
CA GLN A 493 -4.30 -38.11 -31.96
C GLN A 493 -5.69 -37.44 -32.02
N HIS A 494 -6.14 -36.87 -30.91
CA HIS A 494 -7.46 -36.29 -30.77
C HIS A 494 -7.64 -35.00 -31.59
N GLY A 495 -8.80 -34.82 -32.23
CA GLY A 495 -9.10 -33.62 -33.01
C GLY A 495 -9.52 -32.42 -32.15
N ALA A 496 -10.29 -32.67 -31.08
CA ALA A 496 -10.78 -31.65 -30.17
C ALA A 496 -10.01 -31.67 -28.83
N ILE A 497 -9.84 -30.49 -28.23
CA ILE A 497 -9.20 -30.35 -26.91
C ILE A 497 -9.97 -31.09 -25.82
N ALA A 498 -11.30 -31.15 -25.93
CA ALA A 498 -12.18 -31.84 -24.99
C ALA A 498 -11.83 -33.34 -24.89
N ASP A 499 -11.59 -33.99 -26.03
CA ASP A 499 -11.23 -35.42 -26.07
C ASP A 499 -9.84 -35.66 -25.44
N GLY A 500 -8.90 -34.75 -25.69
CA GLY A 500 -7.58 -34.77 -25.03
C GLY A 500 -7.67 -34.60 -23.51
N ILE A 501 -8.54 -33.72 -23.02
CA ILE A 501 -8.80 -33.55 -21.58
C ILE A 501 -9.43 -34.83 -21.01
N VAL A 502 -10.42 -35.41 -21.70
CA VAL A 502 -11.05 -36.68 -21.28
C VAL A 502 -10.02 -37.81 -21.17
N GLU A 503 -9.12 -37.95 -22.14
CA GLU A 503 -8.05 -38.96 -22.11
C GLU A 503 -7.15 -38.81 -20.87
N LEU A 504 -6.69 -37.59 -20.60
CA LEU A 504 -5.80 -37.29 -19.47
C LEU A 504 -6.50 -37.49 -18.13
N VAL A 505 -7.72 -36.99 -17.96
CA VAL A 505 -8.48 -37.15 -16.72
C VAL A 505 -8.83 -38.63 -16.50
N SER A 506 -9.17 -39.37 -17.55
CA SER A 506 -9.43 -40.81 -17.44
C SER A 506 -8.18 -41.61 -17.04
N SER A 507 -6.98 -41.13 -17.40
CA SER A 507 -5.72 -41.73 -16.94
C SER A 507 -5.49 -41.56 -15.43
N ALA A 508 -5.95 -40.43 -14.86
CA ALA A 508 -5.88 -40.19 -13.42
C ALA A 508 -6.93 -41.00 -12.63
N PHE A 509 -8.11 -41.26 -13.22
CA PHE A 509 -9.23 -41.97 -12.58
C PHE A 509 -9.69 -43.19 -13.39
N PRO A 510 -8.84 -44.22 -13.57
CA PRO A 510 -9.17 -45.37 -14.43
C PRO A 510 -10.39 -46.16 -13.93
N PHE A 511 -10.68 -46.11 -12.63
CA PHE A 511 -11.77 -46.84 -11.98
C PHE A 511 -12.96 -45.96 -11.55
N ASP A 512 -12.90 -44.64 -11.76
CA ASP A 512 -13.98 -43.72 -11.40
C ASP A 512 -14.41 -42.86 -12.60
N ARG A 513 -15.23 -43.47 -13.47
CA ARG A 513 -15.76 -42.82 -14.67
C ARG A 513 -16.64 -41.61 -14.35
N LYS A 514 -17.32 -41.61 -13.21
CA LYS A 514 -18.24 -40.53 -12.83
C LYS A 514 -17.45 -39.26 -12.52
N THR A 515 -16.42 -39.38 -11.70
CA THR A 515 -15.50 -38.28 -11.38
C THR A 515 -14.75 -37.81 -12.62
N ALA A 516 -14.25 -38.75 -13.43
CA ALA A 516 -13.54 -38.41 -14.67
C ALA A 516 -14.42 -37.61 -15.64
N SER A 517 -15.67 -38.03 -15.86
CA SER A 517 -16.60 -37.32 -16.75
C SER A 517 -16.95 -35.93 -16.22
N ARG A 518 -17.21 -35.80 -14.92
CA ARG A 518 -17.52 -34.51 -14.29
C ARG A 518 -16.36 -33.52 -14.43
N LEU A 519 -15.14 -33.96 -14.09
CA LEU A 519 -13.95 -33.13 -14.17
C LEU A 519 -13.62 -32.75 -15.62
N SER A 520 -13.78 -33.67 -16.57
CA SER A 520 -13.51 -33.39 -17.98
C SER A 520 -14.39 -32.27 -18.53
N VAL A 521 -15.69 -32.27 -18.18
CA VAL A 521 -16.62 -31.19 -18.57
C VAL A 521 -16.18 -29.87 -17.94
N LYS A 522 -15.92 -29.85 -16.63
CA LYS A 522 -15.51 -28.65 -15.89
C LYS A 522 -14.20 -28.04 -16.41
N LEU A 523 -13.20 -28.87 -16.68
CA LEU A 523 -11.91 -28.44 -17.23
C LEU A 523 -12.01 -27.98 -18.69
N THR A 524 -12.87 -28.61 -19.50
CA THR A 524 -13.15 -28.18 -20.88
C THR A 524 -13.81 -26.81 -20.91
N GLU A 525 -14.73 -26.54 -19.98
CA GLU A 525 -15.32 -25.23 -19.83
C GLU A 525 -14.29 -24.19 -19.37
N ALA A 526 -13.43 -24.54 -18.40
CA ALA A 526 -12.38 -23.67 -17.89
C ALA A 526 -11.40 -23.22 -19.00
N VAL A 527 -10.93 -24.14 -19.85
CA VAL A 527 -10.01 -23.80 -20.95
C VAL A 527 -10.65 -22.91 -22.01
N GLN A 528 -11.96 -23.03 -22.21
CA GLN A 528 -12.69 -22.22 -23.20
C GLN A 528 -13.03 -20.83 -22.69
N ARG A 529 -13.27 -20.67 -21.38
CA ARG A 529 -13.60 -19.37 -20.77
C ARG A 529 -12.36 -18.54 -20.46
N GLN A 530 -11.34 -19.15 -19.87
CA GLN A 530 -10.18 -18.42 -19.37
C GLN A 530 -8.93 -19.33 -19.33
N PRO A 531 -8.34 -19.64 -20.50
CA PRO A 531 -7.16 -20.50 -20.56
C PRO A 531 -5.97 -19.84 -19.87
N ILE A 532 -5.23 -20.61 -19.08
CA ILE A 532 -3.97 -20.18 -18.47
C ILE A 532 -2.83 -20.76 -19.32
N GLU A 533 -2.20 -19.93 -20.15
CA GLU A 533 -1.06 -20.32 -20.97
C GLU A 533 0.25 -20.07 -20.21
N MET A 534 1.05 -21.13 -19.98
CA MET A 534 2.33 -21.03 -19.28
C MET A 534 3.45 -20.49 -20.16
N GLN A 535 3.43 -20.93 -21.41
CA GLN A 535 4.30 -20.48 -22.49
C GLN A 535 3.60 -20.78 -23.82
N PRO A 536 4.00 -20.16 -24.95
CA PRO A 536 3.28 -20.33 -26.20
C PRO A 536 3.07 -21.80 -26.60
N GLY A 537 1.81 -22.24 -26.64
CA GLY A 537 1.38 -23.62 -26.93
C GLY A 537 1.31 -24.57 -25.75
N VAL A 538 1.47 -24.11 -24.49
CA VAL A 538 1.39 -24.95 -23.28
C VAL A 538 0.33 -24.37 -22.33
N VAL A 539 -0.74 -25.11 -22.10
CA VAL A 539 -1.87 -24.67 -21.26
C VAL A 539 -1.91 -25.45 -19.96
N LEU A 540 -2.12 -24.72 -18.85
CA LEU A 540 -2.37 -25.26 -17.53
C LEU A 540 -3.88 -25.22 -17.23
N LEU A 541 -4.37 -26.36 -16.77
CA LEU A 541 -5.70 -26.55 -16.19
C LEU A 541 -5.51 -27.05 -14.77
N HIS A 542 -6.30 -26.55 -13.84
CA HIS A 542 -6.21 -26.98 -12.45
C HIS A 542 -7.59 -27.01 -11.80
N ASP A 543 -7.78 -27.94 -10.86
CA ASP A 543 -9.01 -28.02 -10.08
C ASP A 543 -8.79 -28.75 -8.75
N ARG A 544 -9.70 -28.50 -7.80
CA ARG A 544 -9.78 -29.22 -6.53
C ARG A 544 -10.74 -30.40 -6.64
N VAL A 545 -10.36 -31.53 -6.05
CA VAL A 545 -11.06 -32.81 -6.19
C VAL A 545 -11.18 -33.45 -4.81
N GLN A 546 -12.39 -33.89 -4.44
CA GLN A 546 -12.66 -34.55 -3.15
C GLN A 546 -12.13 -35.99 -3.12
N GLU A 547 -12.10 -36.63 -4.28
CA GLU A 547 -11.84 -38.05 -4.46
C GLU A 547 -10.33 -38.40 -4.48
N ILE A 548 -9.44 -37.45 -4.17
CA ILE A 548 -7.98 -37.66 -4.12
C ILE A 548 -7.39 -37.20 -2.79
N ASP A 549 -6.46 -37.99 -2.25
CA ASP A 549 -5.73 -37.68 -1.01
C ASP A 549 -4.35 -37.05 -1.28
N SER A 550 -3.90 -37.05 -2.54
CA SER A 550 -2.64 -36.44 -2.96
C SER A 550 -2.78 -35.81 -4.35
N PRO A 551 -1.96 -34.79 -4.70
CA PRO A 551 -2.03 -34.12 -5.98
C PRO A 551 -1.70 -35.05 -7.13
N VAL A 552 -2.41 -34.86 -8.23
CA VAL A 552 -2.24 -35.62 -9.46
C VAL A 552 -1.91 -34.66 -10.59
N LEU A 553 -0.71 -34.80 -11.16
CA LEU A 553 -0.29 -34.07 -12.34
C LEU A 553 -0.40 -34.99 -13.57
N CYS A 554 -1.20 -34.56 -14.54
CA CYS A 554 -1.32 -35.20 -15.85
C CYS A 554 -0.74 -34.29 -16.93
N ILE A 555 -0.04 -34.87 -17.90
CA ILE A 555 0.59 -34.10 -18.98
C ILE A 555 0.32 -34.78 -20.33
N GLY A 556 -0.22 -34.03 -21.28
CA GLY A 556 -0.51 -34.50 -22.63
C GLY A 556 0.24 -33.70 -23.68
N SER A 557 0.86 -34.35 -24.67
CA SER A 557 1.39 -33.69 -25.88
C SER A 557 0.62 -34.03 -27.15
N HIS A 558 0.41 -33.03 -28.01
CA HIS A 558 -0.24 -33.14 -29.30
C HIS A 558 0.58 -32.40 -30.37
N ARG A 559 1.16 -33.15 -31.33
CA ARG A 559 2.15 -32.61 -32.30
C ARG A 559 1.59 -31.47 -33.17
N ARG A 560 0.33 -31.58 -33.59
CA ARG A 560 -0.36 -30.55 -34.40
C ARG A 560 -0.96 -29.42 -33.55
N GLY A 561 -1.06 -29.63 -32.24
CA GLY A 561 -1.78 -28.79 -31.26
C GLY A 561 -3.31 -28.76 -31.42
N PHE A 562 -4.01 -28.38 -30.36
CA PHE A 562 -5.45 -28.16 -30.32
C PHE A 562 -5.77 -26.68 -30.52
N ARG A 563 -6.82 -26.34 -31.28
CA ARG A 563 -7.25 -24.93 -31.42
C ARG A 563 -8.16 -24.53 -30.27
N VAL A 564 -7.85 -23.40 -29.63
CA VAL A 564 -8.65 -22.75 -28.60
C VAL A 564 -8.89 -21.32 -29.04
N SER A 565 -10.15 -20.87 -29.08
CA SER A 565 -10.52 -19.58 -29.68
C SER A 565 -9.87 -18.36 -29.01
N LEU A 566 -9.57 -18.45 -27.72
CA LEU A 566 -8.97 -17.36 -26.94
C LEU A 566 -7.43 -17.32 -27.00
N LEU A 567 -6.78 -18.28 -27.68
CA LEU A 567 -5.33 -18.36 -27.78
C LEU A 567 -4.87 -18.15 -29.23
N GLU A 568 -3.79 -17.39 -29.42
CA GLU A 568 -3.24 -17.12 -30.75
C GLU A 568 -2.59 -18.36 -31.38
N ARG A 569 -2.00 -19.23 -30.56
CA ARG A 569 -1.30 -20.44 -31.00
C ARG A 569 -2.05 -21.70 -30.59
N PRO A 570 -1.95 -22.78 -31.38
CA PRO A 570 -2.55 -24.05 -31.00
C PRO A 570 -1.84 -24.64 -29.78
N VAL A 571 -2.64 -25.20 -28.86
CA VAL A 571 -2.20 -25.83 -27.62
C VAL A 571 -1.56 -27.17 -27.94
N LYS A 572 -0.23 -27.22 -27.88
CA LYS A 572 0.57 -28.43 -28.13
C LYS A 572 0.75 -29.28 -26.88
N ILE A 573 0.66 -28.68 -25.69
CA ILE A 573 0.78 -29.38 -24.42
C ILE A 573 -0.36 -28.98 -23.49
N LEU A 574 -0.99 -29.99 -22.90
CA LEU A 574 -1.97 -29.87 -21.82
C LEU A 574 -1.32 -30.30 -20.52
N VAL A 575 -1.44 -29.48 -19.49
CA VAL A 575 -1.00 -29.78 -18.13
C VAL A 575 -2.23 -29.70 -17.25
N ILE A 576 -2.62 -30.80 -16.60
CA ILE A 576 -3.76 -30.86 -15.70
C ILE A 576 -3.26 -31.14 -14.30
N LEU A 577 -3.54 -30.22 -13.38
CA LEU A 577 -3.18 -30.32 -11.97
C LEU A 577 -4.43 -30.50 -11.12
N LEU A 578 -4.58 -31.66 -10.50
CA LEU A 578 -5.69 -31.98 -9.59
C LEU A 578 -5.19 -32.05 -8.16
N ILE A 579 -5.89 -31.40 -7.23
CA ILE A 579 -5.42 -31.26 -5.83
C ILE A 579 -6.54 -31.64 -4.86
N PRO A 580 -6.23 -32.24 -3.69
CA PRO A 580 -7.23 -32.52 -2.67
C PRO A 580 -8.01 -31.27 -2.24
N GLU A 581 -9.32 -31.38 -2.05
CA GLU A 581 -10.16 -30.23 -1.67
C GLU A 581 -9.73 -29.59 -0.35
N ASN A 582 -9.29 -30.41 0.62
CA ASN A 582 -8.87 -29.97 1.96
C ASN A 582 -7.46 -29.36 2.01
N GLU A 583 -6.73 -29.29 0.89
CA GLU A 583 -5.35 -28.81 0.85
C GLU A 583 -5.26 -27.30 1.10
N ASN A 584 -4.20 -26.84 1.79
CA ASN A 584 -3.94 -25.42 2.00
C ASN A 584 -3.70 -24.71 0.64
N PRO A 585 -4.37 -23.57 0.33
CA PRO A 585 -4.13 -22.79 -0.88
C PRO A 585 -2.66 -22.45 -1.14
N GLU A 586 -1.87 -22.20 -0.09
CA GLU A 586 -0.46 -21.88 -0.22
C GLU A 586 0.34 -23.07 -0.76
N THR A 587 0.04 -24.30 -0.29
CA THR A 587 0.67 -25.53 -0.77
C THR A 587 0.34 -25.77 -2.25
N HIS A 588 -0.92 -25.58 -2.63
CA HIS A 588 -1.34 -25.64 -4.03
C HIS A 588 -0.51 -24.67 -4.89
N LEU A 589 -0.48 -23.40 -4.53
CA LEU A 589 0.20 -22.37 -5.33
C LEU A 589 1.72 -22.60 -5.39
N SER A 590 2.33 -23.12 -4.32
CA SER A 590 3.73 -23.55 -4.34
C SER A 590 3.95 -24.66 -5.37
N PHE A 591 3.10 -25.68 -5.39
CA PHE A 591 3.23 -26.79 -6.35
C PHE A 591 3.05 -26.31 -7.80
N LEU A 592 2.14 -25.37 -8.02
CA LEU A 592 1.94 -24.74 -9.32
C LEU A 592 3.19 -23.98 -9.78
N SER A 593 3.88 -23.30 -8.86
CA SER A 593 5.18 -22.67 -9.13
C SER A 593 6.22 -23.69 -9.57
N ASP A 594 6.30 -24.86 -8.94
CA ASP A 594 7.25 -25.92 -9.30
C ASP A 594 6.95 -26.50 -10.70
N VAL A 595 5.67 -26.70 -11.03
CA VAL A 595 5.24 -27.13 -12.37
C VAL A 595 5.57 -26.07 -13.43
N ALA A 596 5.39 -24.79 -13.14
CA ALA A 596 5.77 -23.71 -14.04
C ALA A 596 7.29 -23.68 -14.31
N ILE A 597 8.10 -23.91 -13.26
CA ILE A 597 9.57 -24.00 -13.37
C ILE A 597 9.99 -25.18 -14.25
N LEU A 598 9.34 -26.35 -14.11
CA LEU A 598 9.61 -27.55 -14.90
C LEU A 598 9.55 -27.28 -16.42
N PHE A 599 8.54 -26.54 -16.87
CA PHE A 599 8.33 -26.24 -18.29
C PHE A 599 9.26 -25.16 -18.86
N ARG A 600 9.96 -24.40 -18.00
CA ARG A 600 10.91 -23.34 -18.39
C ARG A 600 12.33 -23.86 -18.56
N GLU A 601 12.81 -24.71 -17.67
CA GLU A 601 14.25 -24.98 -17.53
C GLU A 601 14.78 -26.14 -18.37
N LYS A 602 13.91 -27.07 -18.84
CA LYS A 602 14.38 -28.41 -19.27
C LYS A 602 14.08 -28.83 -20.72
N ASN A 603 13.81 -27.90 -21.64
CA ASN A 603 13.37 -28.21 -23.02
C ASN A 603 12.24 -29.26 -23.06
N LEU A 604 11.46 -29.36 -21.97
CA LEU A 604 10.48 -30.43 -21.78
C LEU A 604 9.44 -30.41 -22.90
N THR A 605 9.03 -29.21 -23.32
CA THR A 605 8.10 -29.05 -24.44
C THR A 605 8.60 -29.70 -25.71
N GLN A 606 9.88 -29.52 -26.05
CA GLN A 606 10.48 -30.15 -27.24
C GLN A 606 10.55 -31.67 -27.07
N ARG A 607 11.04 -32.14 -25.91
CA ARG A 607 11.12 -33.58 -25.58
C ARG A 607 9.77 -34.27 -25.68
N MET A 608 8.72 -33.65 -25.15
CA MET A 608 7.35 -34.18 -25.21
C MET A 608 6.75 -34.21 -26.62
N LEU A 609 7.16 -33.29 -27.51
CA LEU A 609 6.68 -33.29 -28.89
C LEU A 609 7.44 -34.28 -29.78
N SER A 610 8.70 -34.58 -29.46
CA SER A 610 9.52 -35.56 -30.16
C SER A 610 9.33 -36.99 -29.65
N ALA A 611 8.89 -37.18 -28.41
CA ALA A 611 8.67 -38.51 -27.83
C ALA A 611 7.55 -39.27 -28.55
N ASP A 612 7.75 -40.58 -28.69
CA ASP A 612 6.73 -41.52 -29.17
C ASP A 612 6.09 -42.28 -28.01
N THR A 613 6.82 -42.45 -26.90
CA THR A 613 6.34 -43.05 -25.66
C THR A 613 6.60 -42.16 -24.43
N ALA A 614 5.82 -42.35 -23.36
CA ALA A 614 6.02 -41.60 -22.12
C ALA A 614 7.34 -41.96 -21.41
N GLU A 615 7.92 -43.13 -21.71
CA GLU A 615 9.20 -43.57 -21.13
C GLU A 615 10.41 -42.82 -21.73
N ASP A 616 10.28 -42.29 -22.95
CA ASP A 616 11.29 -41.44 -23.61
C ASP A 616 11.53 -40.11 -22.86
N LEU A 617 10.69 -39.81 -21.86
CA LEU A 617 10.77 -38.61 -21.02
C LEU A 617 11.53 -38.83 -19.71
N LYS A 618 11.95 -40.07 -19.40
CA LYS A 618 12.77 -40.37 -18.23
C LYS A 618 14.19 -39.82 -18.34
#